data_AF-A0A968AMF7-F1
#
_entry.id   AF-A0A968AMF7-F1
#
_cell.length_a   1.000
_cell.length_b   1.000
_cell.length_c   1.000
_cell.angle_alpha   90.00
_cell.angle_beta   90.00
_cell.angle_gamma   90.00
#
_symmetry.space_group_name_H-M   'P 1'
#
loop_
_entity.id
_entity.type
_entity.pdbx_description
1 polymer ?
#
loop_
_entity_poly.entity_id
_entity_poly.type
_entity_poly.pdbx_seq_one_letter_code
_entity_poly.pdbx_strand_id
1 'polypeptide(L)'
;MPKNKSAAFKKKQSESTPLMEQYLSIKAKYKDVLLLYRMGDFYETFYEDAKIIAKVLGIALTKRAHGKTANVPLAGFPYHALDNYLPKLVQAGHRVAI
;
A
#
# COMPACT_ATOMS: atom_id res chain seq x y z
N MET A 1 -26.59 20.07 -18.33
CA MET A 1 -25.65 19.92 -17.18
C MET A 1 -26.50 19.73 -15.92
N PRO A 2 -26.23 18.79 -15.00
CA PRO A 2 -24.91 18.55 -14.38
C PRO A 2 -24.45 17.07 -14.24
N LYS A 3 -23.12 16.91 -14.29
CA LYS A 3 -22.21 16.08 -13.47
C LYS A 3 -22.75 14.75 -12.88
N ASN A 4 -22.27 13.62 -13.41
CA ASN A 4 -21.95 12.46 -12.56
C ASN A 4 -20.80 11.61 -13.18
N LYS A 5 -19.55 12.00 -12.92
CA LYS A 5 -18.37 11.14 -13.16
C LYS A 5 -18.10 10.34 -11.89
N SER A 6 -18.95 9.36 -11.61
CA SER A 6 -18.72 8.33 -10.57
C SER A 6 -18.52 6.98 -11.25
N ALA A 7 -17.54 6.89 -12.13
CA ALA A 7 -17.20 5.67 -12.84
C ALA A 7 -15.69 5.44 -12.76
N ALA A 8 -15.26 4.65 -11.78
CA ALA A 8 -14.14 3.69 -11.89
C ALA A 8 -13.72 3.11 -10.51
N PHE A 9 -14.63 2.43 -9.80
CA PHE A 9 -14.24 1.51 -8.70
C PHE A 9 -14.99 0.18 -8.78
N LYS A 10 -15.21 -0.32 -10.00
CA LYS A 10 -15.72 -1.67 -10.26
C LYS A 10 -14.85 -2.38 -11.30
N LYS A 11 -13.82 -3.12 -10.86
CA LYS A 11 -13.32 -4.36 -11.48
C LYS A 11 -12.10 -4.91 -10.74
N LYS A 12 -12.32 -5.95 -9.92
CA LYS A 12 -11.47 -7.14 -9.62
C LYS A 12 -11.79 -7.64 -8.21
N GLN A 13 -12.88 -8.39 -8.09
CA GLN A 13 -13.36 -8.91 -6.81
C GLN A 13 -13.21 -10.45 -6.73
N SER A 14 -12.43 -11.07 -7.62
CA SER A 14 -12.31 -12.53 -7.74
C SER A 14 -10.87 -13.08 -7.68
N GLU A 15 -9.86 -12.25 -7.36
CA GLU A 15 -8.44 -12.66 -7.33
C GLU A 15 -7.68 -12.23 -6.07
N SER A 16 -8.35 -11.66 -5.07
CA SER A 16 -7.68 -11.22 -3.83
C SER A 16 -7.35 -12.41 -2.94
N THR A 17 -6.08 -12.58 -2.56
CA THR A 17 -5.74 -13.49 -1.45
C THR A 17 -6.35 -12.97 -0.15
N PRO A 18 -6.66 -13.82 0.85
CA PRO A 18 -7.22 -13.38 2.13
C PRO A 18 -6.48 -12.20 2.79
N LEU A 19 -5.14 -12.17 2.64
CA LEU A 19 -4.29 -11.07 3.10
C LEU A 19 -4.62 -9.72 2.42
N MET A 20 -4.89 -9.73 1.12
CA MET A 20 -5.24 -8.53 0.36
C MET A 20 -6.64 -8.03 0.73
N GLU A 21 -7.56 -8.94 1.05
CA GLU A 21 -8.90 -8.58 1.53
C GLU A 21 -8.84 -7.88 2.89
N GLN A 22 -8.00 -8.40 3.79
CA GLN A 22 -7.74 -7.77 5.08
C GLN A 22 -7.08 -6.39 4.91
N TYR A 23 -6.04 -6.29 4.06
CA TYR A 23 -5.38 -5.03 3.76
C TYR A 23 -6.37 -3.99 3.23
N LEU A 24 -7.18 -4.36 2.23
CA LEU A 24 -8.18 -3.46 1.64
C LEU A 24 -9.27 -3.07 2.64
N SER A 25 -9.67 -4.00 3.53
CA SER A 25 -10.67 -3.73 4.57
C SER A 25 -10.16 -2.71 5.59
N ILE A 26 -8.89 -2.80 6.00
CA ILE A 26 -8.26 -1.81 6.88
C ILE A 26 -8.09 -0.48 6.14
N LYS A 27 -7.59 -0.51 4.91
CA LYS A 27 -7.41 0.68 4.07
C LYS A 27 -8.71 1.41 3.79
N ALA A 28 -9.84 0.70 3.67
CA ALA A 28 -11.15 1.31 3.48
C ALA A 28 -11.56 2.22 4.66
N LYS A 29 -11.08 1.92 5.88
CA LYS A 29 -11.28 2.76 7.07
C LYS A 29 -10.34 3.97 7.09
N TYR A 30 -9.19 3.88 6.43
CA TYR A 30 -8.13 4.89 6.45
C TYR A 30 -7.67 5.26 5.03
N LYS A 31 -8.54 5.93 4.27
CA LYS A 31 -8.32 6.22 2.84
C LYS A 31 -7.10 7.11 2.57
N ASP A 32 -6.76 8.00 3.49
CA ASP A 32 -5.69 9.00 3.33
C ASP A 32 -4.43 8.71 4.16
N VAL A 33 -4.20 7.44 4.52
CA VAL A 33 -3.12 7.02 5.41
C VAL A 33 -2.33 5.88 4.76
N LEU A 34 -1.01 5.97 4.74
CA LEU A 34 -0.14 4.88 4.29
C LEU A 34 -0.16 3.75 5.31
N LEU A 35 -0.56 2.55 4.91
CA LEU A 35 -0.65 1.39 5.79
C LEU A 35 0.62 0.53 5.66
N LEU A 36 1.52 0.62 6.65
CA LEU A 36 2.69 -0.25 6.77
C LEU A 36 2.26 -1.59 7.37
N TYR A 37 2.02 -2.58 6.52
CA TYR A 37 1.62 -3.91 6.96
C TYR A 37 2.87 -4.74 7.34
N ARG A 38 2.98 -5.15 8.60
CA ARG A 38 4.13 -5.95 9.05
C ARG A 38 3.99 -7.41 8.60
N MET A 39 4.90 -7.87 7.75
CA MET A 39 5.04 -9.26 7.32
C MET A 39 6.39 -9.81 7.78
N GLY A 40 6.41 -10.45 8.96
CA GLY A 40 7.64 -10.93 9.58
C GLY A 40 8.60 -9.78 9.88
N ASP A 41 9.75 -9.81 9.22
CA ASP A 41 10.83 -8.83 9.39
C ASP A 41 10.74 -7.64 8.43
N PHE A 42 9.66 -7.51 7.66
CA PHE A 42 9.45 -6.42 6.72
C PHE A 42 8.17 -5.65 7.01
N TYR A 43 8.22 -4.34 6.80
CA TYR A 43 7.02 -3.54 6.58
C TYR A 43 6.75 -3.46 5.08
N GLU A 44 5.59 -3.94 4.66
CA GLU A 44 5.15 -3.97 3.28
C GLU A 44 3.92 -3.09 3.06
N THR A 45 3.85 -2.49 1.90
CA THR A 45 2.72 -1.72 1.41
C THR A 45 2.34 -2.22 0.03
N PHE A 46 1.08 -2.03 -0.35
CA PHE A 46 0.54 -2.55 -1.60
C PHE A 46 -0.17 -1.46 -2.41
N TYR A 47 -0.38 -1.72 -3.70
CA TYR A 47 -1.13 -0.86 -4.62
C TYR A 47 -0.55 0.55 -4.76
N GLU A 48 -1.33 1.60 -4.47
CA GLU A 48 -0.87 2.99 -4.58
C GLU A 48 0.08 3.37 -3.44
N ASP A 49 -0.10 2.80 -2.24
CA ASP A 49 0.78 3.05 -1.10
C ASP A 49 2.21 2.60 -1.42
N ALA A 50 2.35 1.47 -2.11
CA ALA A 50 3.63 0.97 -2.60
C ALA A 50 4.34 1.98 -3.51
N LYS A 51 3.61 2.61 -4.44
CA LYS A 51 4.17 3.61 -5.35
C LYS A 51 4.58 4.87 -4.60
N ILE A 52 3.77 5.30 -3.63
CA ILE A 52 4.06 6.47 -2.81
C ILE A 52 5.33 6.23 -1.99
N ILE A 53 5.40 5.15 -1.21
CA ILE A 53 6.58 4.91 -0.37
C ILE A 53 7.83 4.64 -1.20
N ALA A 54 7.71 3.96 -2.35
CA ALA A 54 8.85 3.74 -3.24
C ALA A 54 9.42 5.07 -3.72
N LYS A 55 8.55 6.02 -4.10
CA LYS A 55 8.97 7.35 -4.53
C LYS A 55 9.52 8.21 -3.39
N VAL A 56 8.86 8.23 -2.23
CA VAL A 56 9.26 9.08 -1.09
C VAL A 56 10.53 8.57 -0.43
N LEU A 57 10.67 7.26 -0.27
CA LEU A 57 11.80 6.63 0.41
C LEU A 57 12.95 6.29 -0.54
N GLY A 58 12.71 6.32 -1.86
CA GLY A 58 13.69 5.91 -2.87
C GLY A 58 13.99 4.41 -2.86
N ILE A 59 13.02 3.59 -2.44
CA ILE A 59 13.15 2.12 -2.38
C ILE A 59 12.60 1.46 -3.64
N ALA A 60 12.99 0.20 -3.87
CA ALA A 60 12.53 -0.54 -5.04
C ALA A 60 11.01 -0.79 -5.00
N LEU A 61 10.32 -0.36 -6.05
CA LEU A 61 8.94 -0.78 -6.33
C LEU A 61 8.97 -2.13 -7.02
N THR A 62 8.51 -3.16 -6.32
CA THR A 62 8.44 -4.54 -6.83
C THR A 62 6.99 -4.90 -7.17
N LYS A 63 6.80 -6.13 -7.64
CA LYS A 63 5.48 -6.72 -7.85
C LYS A 63 5.44 -8.05 -7.15
N ARG A 64 4.31 -8.36 -6.50
CA ARG A 64 4.14 -9.64 -5.84
C ARG A 64 4.07 -10.77 -6.88
N ALA A 65 5.03 -11.68 -6.84
CA ALA A 65 5.15 -12.79 -7.80
C ALA A 65 4.49 -14.11 -7.34
N HIS A 66 3.83 -14.14 -6.18
CA HIS A 66 3.24 -15.36 -5.61
C HIS A 66 1.71 -15.36 -5.69
N GLY A 67 1.18 -16.33 -6.45
CA GLY A 67 -0.25 -16.67 -6.53
C GLY A 67 -1.08 -15.87 -7.54
N LYS A 68 -2.41 -16.04 -7.50
CA LYS A 68 -3.43 -15.43 -8.40
C LYS A 68 -3.43 -13.88 -8.42
N THR A 69 -2.57 -13.22 -7.65
CA THR A 69 -2.37 -11.76 -7.54
C THR A 69 -1.05 -11.30 -8.16
N ALA A 70 -0.60 -11.95 -9.24
CA ALA A 70 0.73 -11.85 -9.85
C ALA A 70 1.17 -10.45 -10.38
N ASN A 71 0.46 -9.36 -10.07
CA ASN A 71 0.76 -8.02 -10.58
C ASN A 71 0.46 -6.88 -9.60
N VAL A 72 0.30 -7.17 -8.30
CA VAL A 72 0.08 -6.10 -7.31
C VAL A 72 1.40 -5.39 -7.02
N PRO A 73 1.50 -4.06 -7.21
CA PRO A 73 2.67 -3.29 -6.81
C PRO A 73 2.91 -3.44 -5.31
N LEU A 74 4.17 -3.66 -4.95
CA LEU A 74 4.62 -3.91 -3.59
C LEU A 74 5.89 -3.11 -3.35
N ALA A 75 5.94 -2.39 -2.24
CA ALA A 75 7.18 -1.80 -1.76
C ALA A 75 7.25 -2.04 -0.26
N GLY A 76 8.46 -2.27 0.22
CA GLY A 76 8.68 -2.55 1.63
C GLY A 76 10.14 -2.40 2.02
N PHE A 77 10.35 -2.34 3.32
CA PHE A 77 11.67 -2.22 3.93
C PHE A 77 11.76 -3.06 5.20
N PRO A 78 12.98 -3.44 5.64
CA PRO A 78 13.14 -4.22 6.85
C PRO A 78 12.66 -3.47 8.10
N TYR A 79 12.10 -4.17 9.09
CA TYR A 79 11.45 -3.57 10.26
C TYR A 79 12.37 -2.62 11.04
N HIS A 80 13.66 -2.91 11.11
CA HIS A 80 14.67 -2.09 11.78
C HIS A 80 14.94 -0.75 11.05
N ALA A 81 14.57 -0.63 9.78
CA ALA A 81 14.66 0.61 9.04
C ALA A 81 13.44 1.54 9.27
N LEU A 82 12.45 1.11 10.07
CA LEU A 82 11.27 1.92 10.40
C LEU A 82 11.66 3.27 11.00
N ASP A 83 12.57 3.30 11.98
CA ASP A 83 12.98 4.54 12.65
C ASP A 83 13.64 5.54 11.69
N ASN A 84 14.24 5.04 10.60
CA ASN A 84 14.86 5.88 9.57
C ASN A 84 13.88 6.35 8.50
N TYR A 85 12.85 5.55 8.19
CA TYR A 85 11.91 5.84 7.10
C TYR A 85 10.61 6.52 7.57
N LEU A 86 10.15 6.23 8.78
CA LEU A 86 8.94 6.83 9.33
C LEU A 86 9.02 8.36 9.40
N PRO A 87 10.12 8.99 9.86
CA PRO A 87 10.24 10.45 9.86
C PRO A 87 10.17 11.04 8.44
N LYS A 88 10.73 10.35 7.44
CA LYS A 88 10.71 10.80 6.04
C LYS A 88 9.29 10.79 5.46
N LEU A 89 8.49 9.76 5.77
CA LEU A 89 7.10 9.69 5.34
C LEU A 89 6.26 10.80 5.99
N VAL A 90 6.46 11.05 7.28
CA VAL A 90 5.74 12.11 8.02
C VAL A 90 6.14 13.49 7.51
N GLN A 91 7.43 13.74 7.28
CA GLN A 91 7.94 15.00 6.72
C GLN A 91 7.46 15.25 5.29
N ALA A 92 7.22 14.19 4.51
CA ALA A 92 6.58 14.28 3.19
C ALA A 92 5.08 14.59 3.26
N GLY A 93 4.51 14.77 4.45
CA GLY A 93 3.09 15.09 4.66
C GLY A 93 2.17 13.88 4.64
N HIS A 94 2.71 12.66 4.73
CA HIS A 94 1.90 11.46 4.76
C HIS A 94 1.61 11.02 6.20
N ARG A 95 0.35 10.70 6.47
CA ARG A 95 -0.04 9.98 7.69
C ARG A 95 0.26 8.50 7.50
N VAL A 96 0.85 7.88 8.51
CA VAL A 96 1.26 6.48 8.47
C VAL A 96 0.53 5.70 9.56
N ALA A 97 -0.04 4.56 9.20
CA ALA A 97 -0.59 3.56 10.12
C ALA A 97 0.29 2.31 10.07
N ILE A 98 0.53 1.70 11.22
CA ILE A 98 1.38 0.53 11.42
C ILE A 98 0.55 -0.55 12.11
#